data_AF-A0A438K8E7-F1
#
_entry.id   AF-A0A438K8E7-F1
#
_cell.length_a   1.000
_cell.length_b   1.000
_cell.length_c   1.000
_cell.angle_alpha   90.00
_cell.angle_beta   90.00
_cell.angle_gamma   90.00
#
_symmetry.space_group_name_H-M   'P 1'
#
loop_
_entity.id
_entity.type
_entity.pdbx_description
1 polymer ?
#
loop_
_entity_poly.entity_id
_entity_poly.type
_entity_poly.pdbx_seq_one_letter_code
_entity_poly.pdbx_strand_id
1 'polypeptide(L)' 'MPGMKPGDIKVQVEDDNVLVISGERKREEEKEGAKYVRMERRMGKFMRKFALQGNAH' A
#
# COMPACT_ATOMS: atom_id res chain seq x y z
N MET A 1 2.41 -5.46 3.25
CA MET A 1 1.07 -4.87 3.34
C MET A 1 0.03 -5.99 3.33
N PRO A 2 -0.66 -6.27 4.45
CA PRO A 2 -1.57 -7.42 4.51
C PRO A 2 -2.78 -7.25 3.59
N GLY A 3 -3.00 -8.24 2.72
CA GLY A 3 -4.16 -8.26 1.80
C GLY A 3 -4.03 -7.36 0.57
N MET A 4 -2.81 -7.07 0.11
CA MET A 4 -2.57 -6.46 -1.20
C MET A 4 -1.80 -7.42 -2.09
N LYS A 5 -2.11 -7.42 -3.39
CA LYS A 5 -1.31 -8.17 -4.36
C LYS A 5 -0.02 -7.39 -4.65
N PRO A 6 1.10 -8.06 -5.00
CA PRO A 6 2.34 -7.38 -5.35
C PRO A 6 2.16 -6.34 -6.46
N GLY A 7 1.30 -6.60 -7.44
CA GLY A 7 0.99 -5.65 -8.53
C GLY A 7 0.23 -4.40 -8.11
N ASP A 8 -0.38 -4.38 -6.92
CA ASP A 8 -1.07 -3.20 -6.38
C ASP A 8 -0.12 -2.25 -5.64
N ILE A 9 1.16 -2.62 -5.54
CA ILE A 9 2.21 -1.85 -4.88
C ILE A 9 3.14 -1.28 -5.93
N LYS A 10 3.29 0.05 -5.92
CA LYS A 10 4.21 0.78 -6.79
C LYS A 10 5.41 1.24 -5.97
N VAL A 11 6.60 0.85 -6.41
CA VAL A 11 7.89 1.18 -5.79
C VAL A 11 8.71 1.99 -6.78
N GLN A 12 9.21 3.15 -6.37
CA GLN A 12 10.00 4.06 -7.18
C GLN A 12 11.12 4.70 -6.35
N VAL A 13 12.18 5.14 -7.02
CA VAL A 13 13.19 6.02 -6.43
C VAL A 13 13.00 7.42 -7.00
N GLU A 14 12.85 8.41 -6.12
CA GLU A 14 12.82 9.84 -6.43
C GLU A 14 14.11 10.49 -5.91
N ASP A 15 14.53 11.60 -6.54
CA ASP A 15 15.65 12.44 -6.07
C ASP A 15 16.93 11.66 -5.73
N ASP A 16 17.23 10.62 -6.53
CA ASP A 16 18.36 9.67 -6.43
C ASP A 16 18.53 8.91 -5.10
N ASN A 17 17.76 9.24 -4.08
CA ASN A 17 17.96 8.71 -2.73
C ASN A 17 16.67 8.60 -1.90
N VAL A 18 15.49 8.74 -2.52
CA VAL A 18 14.20 8.62 -1.82
C VAL A 18 13.42 7.44 -2.36
N LEU A 19 13.31 6.36 -1.56
CA LEU A 19 12.44 5.24 -1.87
C LEU A 19 10.99 5.60 -1.56
N VAL A 20 10.16 5.62 -2.61
CA VAL A 20 8.73 5.87 -2.51
C VAL A 20 7.98 4.56 -2.71
N ILE A 21 7.23 4.18 -1.68
CA ILE A 21 6.32 3.03 -1.70
C ILE A 21 4.89 3.57 -1.66
N SER A 22 4.13 3.29 -2.70
CA SER A 22 2.74 3.72 -2.83
C SER A 22 1.84 2.57 -3.25
N GLY A 23 0.54 2.73 -3.04
CA GLY A 23 -0.47 1.78 -3.50
C GLY A 23 -1.85 2.14 -3.00
N GLU A 24 -2.83 1.35 -3.41
CA GLU A 24 -4.23 1.57 -3.04
C GLU A 24 -4.84 0.28 -2.49
N ARG A 25 -5.37 0.35 -1.27
CA ARG A 25 -6.13 -0.75 -0.70
C ARG A 25 -7.58 -0.63 -1.12
N LYS A 26 -7.96 -1.42 -2.12
CA LYS A 26 -9.34 -1.55 -2.57
C LYS A 26 -10.10 -2.55 -1.68
N ARG A 27 -11.40 -2.33 -1.54
CA ARG A 27 -12.31 -3.30 -0.95
C ARG A 27 -12.53 -4.37 -2.02
N GLU A 28 -12.24 -5.63 -1.73
CA GLU A 28 -12.80 -6.72 -2.52
C GLU A 28 -14.31 -6.66 -2.31
N GLU A 29 -15.08 -6.64 -3.40
CA GLU A 29 -16.54 -6.58 -3.35
C GLU A 29 -17.04 -7.61 -2.32
N GLU A 30 -17.79 -7.10 -1.35
CA GLU A 30 -18.44 -7.96 -0.37
C GLU A 30 -19.34 -8.91 -1.14
N LYS A 31 -18.97 -10.19 -1.14
CA LYS A 31 -19.85 -11.26 -1.58
C LYS A 31 -21.22 -11.00 -0.96
N GLU A 32 -22.25 -10.88 -1.80
CA GLU A 32 -23.63 -10.67 -1.38
C GLU A 32 -23.95 -11.60 -0.20
N GLY A 33 -24.17 -11.03 0.99
CA GLY A 33 -24.48 -11.79 2.22
C GLY A 33 -23.54 -11.58 3.41
N ALA A 34 -22.41 -10.87 3.26
CA ALA A 34 -21.53 -10.59 4.40
C ALA A 34 -22.08 -9.47 5.31
N LYS A 35 -22.65 -9.84 6.47
CA LYS A 35 -23.13 -8.91 7.49
C LYS A 35 -22.02 -8.58 8.49
N TYR A 36 -21.28 -7.50 8.27
CA TYR A 36 -20.20 -7.07 9.17
C TYR A 36 -20.78 -6.39 10.42
N VAL A 37 -20.41 -6.86 11.61
CA VAL A 37 -20.74 -6.19 12.89
C VAL A 37 -19.84 -4.97 13.11
N ARG A 38 -18.57 -5.05 12.67
CA ARG A 38 -17.61 -3.94 12.73
C ARG A 38 -16.51 -4.08 11.68
N MET A 39 -16.09 -2.96 11.08
CA MET A 39 -15.00 -2.91 10.11
C MET A 39 -13.92 -1.91 10.58
N GLU A 40 -12.72 -2.42 10.91
CA GLU A 40 -11.60 -1.59 11.43
C GLU A 40 -10.49 -1.37 10.40
N ARG A 41 -10.47 -2.14 9.31
CA ARG A 41 -9.47 -2.00 8.26
C ARG A 41 -9.75 -0.74 7.43
N ARG A 42 -8.84 0.25 7.51
CA ARG A 42 -8.88 1.42 6.61
C ARG A 42 -8.65 1.00 5.15
N MET A 43 -9.55 1.44 4.29
CA MET A 43 -9.42 1.42 2.83
C MET A 43 -8.76 2.71 2.33
N GLY A 44 -8.26 2.70 1.11
CA GLY A 44 -7.77 3.89 0.41
C GLY A 44 -6.29 3.85 0.05
N LYS A 45 -5.81 4.99 -0.47
CA LYS A 45 -4.44 5.18 -0.94
C LYS A 45 -3.48 5.33 0.23
N PHE A 46 -2.28 4.79 0.08
CA PHE A 46 -1.17 5.03 1.00
C PHE A 46 0.08 5.42 0.22
N MET A 47 0.93 6.18 0.89
CA MET A 47 2.25 6.57 0.41
C MET A 47 3.18 6.65 1.61
N ARG A 48 4.38 6.08 1.46
CA ARG A 48 5.48 6.22 2.42
C ARG A 48 6.76 6.53 1.64
N LYS A 49 7.51 7.51 2.14
CA LYS A 49 8.81 7.90 1.59
C LYS A 49 9.89 7.58 2.62
N PHE A 50 11.00 7.02 2.15
CA PHE A 50 12.16 6.69 2.97
C PHE A 50 13.39 7.29 2.32
N ALA A 51 14.16 8.08 3.07
CA ALA A 51 15.49 8.48 2.64
C ALA A 51 16.42 7.26 2.74
N LEU A 52 17.01 6.87 1.62
CA LEU A 52 18.03 5.84 1.58
C LEU A 52 19.34 6.43 2.12
N GLN A 53 20.14 5.62 2.79
CA GLN A 53 21.49 6.01 3.18
C GLN A 53 22.44 5.44 2.13
N GLY A 54 23.62 6.06 1.94
CA GLY A 54 24.54 5.86 0.81
C GLY A 54 25.10 4.45 0.56
N ASN A 55 24.55 3.41 1.22
CA ASN A 55 24.87 2.01 1.00
C ASN A 55 23.79 1.28 0.17
N ALA A 56 22.76 1.97 -0.31
CA ALA A 56 21.77 1.43 -1.23
C ALA A 56 22.28 1.56 -2.68
N HIS A 57 23.33 0.79 -3.00
CA HIS A 57 23.84 0.59 -4.37
C HIS A 57 23.28 -0.71 -4.96
#